data_AF-A0A078AN28-F1
#
_entry.id   AF-A0A078AN28-F1
#
_cell.length_a   1.000
_cell.length_b   1.000
_cell.length_c   1.000
_cell.angle_alpha   90.00
_cell.angle_beta   90.00
_cell.angle_gamma   90.00
#
_symmetry.space_group_name_H-M   'P 1'
#
loop_
_entity.id
_entity.type
_entity.pdbx_description
1 polymer ?
#
loop_
_entity_poly.entity_id
_entity_poly.type
_entity_poly.pdbx_seq_one_letter_code
_entity_poly.pdbx_strand_id
1 'polypeptide(L)'
;MTSSNKGLIYGLAAVGALVGGAVLFHIITNKSTASSGSRLAEDIDALGTPQKDARGILTFPYFKDLMGVVSKHSKERFGQEKKELLAQRRELLKDHKMDEYKEKVQDMMRKEEQNLQDIMMEVVDHIGLTEQEFMYANQTYMSNPQTAQIIMQAQVAPSEDSAPKLTRQKTKEIFLFTEEQKMQKMKQMMSQGMKKAMLGGGGNAPSGMDNMMEIMIQQIQLTDEIFFKYGVDEEELNSSMLQHNLMHDPEIQRTMMMNMQVLQQMDPGMMGGY
;
A
#
# COMPACT_ATOMS: atom_id res chain seq x y z
N MET A 1 26.76 3.43 -5.89
CA MET A 1 25.33 3.53 -6.28
C MET A 1 24.59 4.17 -5.12
N THR A 2 24.08 5.37 -5.33
CA THR A 2 23.71 6.35 -4.31
C THR A 2 22.32 6.13 -3.73
N SER A 3 22.16 6.48 -2.45
CA SER A 3 20.98 6.31 -1.58
C SER A 3 19.71 7.07 -2.00
N SER A 4 19.66 7.69 -3.19
CA SER A 4 18.59 8.62 -3.60
C SER A 4 17.32 7.98 -4.17
N ASN A 5 17.32 6.71 -4.58
CA ASN A 5 16.13 6.08 -5.19
C ASN A 5 15.14 5.48 -4.18
N LYS A 6 15.41 5.56 -2.88
CA LYS A 6 14.59 4.90 -1.84
C LYS A 6 13.23 5.60 -1.65
N GLY A 7 13.19 6.94 -1.71
CA GLY A 7 11.97 7.73 -1.46
C GLY A 7 10.80 7.44 -2.41
N LEU A 8 11.10 7.00 -3.64
CA LEU A 8 10.11 6.93 -4.72
C LEU A 8 9.39 5.57 -4.78
N ILE A 9 10.06 4.51 -4.34
CA ILE A 9 9.41 3.20 -4.11
C ILE A 9 8.31 3.37 -3.05
N TYR A 10 8.52 4.21 -2.03
CA TYR A 10 7.52 4.47 -0.99
C TYR A 10 6.28 5.24 -1.47
N GLY A 11 6.35 6.04 -2.54
CA GLY A 11 5.21 6.82 -3.05
C GLY A 11 4.19 6.04 -3.89
N LEU A 12 4.63 4.99 -4.59
CA LEU A 12 3.75 4.03 -5.29
C LEU A 12 3.33 2.87 -4.37
N ALA A 13 4.16 2.56 -3.37
CA ALA A 13 3.84 1.62 -2.32
C ALA A 13 2.81 2.13 -1.31
N ALA A 14 2.61 3.45 -1.20
CA ALA A 14 1.86 4.04 -0.10
C ALA A 14 0.43 3.45 0.04
N VAL A 15 -0.34 3.23 -1.03
CA VAL A 15 -1.71 2.71 -0.85
C VAL A 15 -1.74 1.19 -0.67
N GLY A 16 -0.84 0.44 -1.32
CA GLY A 16 -0.78 -1.01 -1.21
C GLY A 16 -0.02 -1.55 0.02
N ALA A 17 0.93 -0.79 0.58
CA ALA A 17 1.84 -1.21 1.64
C ALA A 17 1.57 -0.55 3.00
N LEU A 18 0.76 0.53 3.08
CA LEU A 18 0.51 1.22 4.36
C LEU A 18 -0.36 0.42 5.34
N VAL A 19 -1.09 -0.59 4.87
CA VAL A 19 -1.86 -1.49 5.74
C VAL A 19 -0.95 -2.47 6.50
N GLY A 20 0.27 -2.75 6.01
CA GLY A 20 1.12 -3.80 6.59
C GLY A 20 2.09 -3.37 7.70
N GLY A 21 2.43 -2.08 7.80
CA GLY A 21 3.59 -1.64 8.61
C GLY A 21 3.28 -0.86 9.89
N ALA A 22 2.24 -0.02 9.89
CA ALA A 22 2.08 1.00 10.93
C ALA A 22 0.91 0.76 11.91
N VAL A 23 -0.06 -0.10 11.58
CA VAL A 23 -1.34 -0.17 12.33
C VAL A 23 -1.52 -1.47 13.14
N LEU A 24 -0.64 -2.46 12.95
CA LEU A 24 -0.59 -3.73 13.70
C LEU A 24 -0.44 -3.59 15.23
N PHE A 25 -0.19 -2.40 15.77
CA PHE A 25 0.05 -2.21 17.21
C PHE A 25 -1.19 -1.84 18.05
N HIS A 26 -2.36 -1.51 17.47
CA HIS A 26 -3.41 -0.82 18.27
C HIS A 26 -4.82 -1.41 18.34
N ILE A 27 -5.14 -2.54 17.70
CA ILE A 27 -6.51 -3.11 17.74
C ILE A 27 -6.48 -4.62 18.04
N ILE A 28 -5.96 -4.99 19.22
CA ILE A 28 -6.15 -6.33 19.79
C ILE A 28 -7.19 -6.20 20.90
N THR A 29 -8.45 -6.52 20.63
CA THR A 29 -9.41 -7.01 21.66
C THR A 29 -10.70 -7.65 21.14
N ASN A 30 -11.05 -7.61 19.84
CA ASN A 30 -12.27 -8.24 19.35
C ASN A 30 -11.99 -9.33 18.30
N LYS A 31 -11.87 -10.59 18.74
CA LYS A 31 -11.86 -11.74 17.84
C LYS A 31 -13.26 -11.97 17.27
N SER A 32 -13.41 -11.87 15.95
CA SER A 32 -14.54 -12.43 15.22
C SER A 32 -14.07 -13.67 14.47
N THR A 33 -14.80 -14.78 14.59
CA THR A 33 -14.49 -16.05 13.92
C THR A 33 -15.35 -16.15 12.66
N ALA A 34 -14.74 -16.09 11.48
CA ALA A 34 -15.41 -16.36 10.20
C ALA A 34 -14.68 -17.48 9.45
N SER A 35 -15.38 -18.58 9.21
CA SER A 35 -14.86 -19.81 8.61
C SER A 35 -14.85 -19.74 7.09
N SER A 36 -13.66 -19.61 6.49
CA SER A 36 -13.38 -19.94 5.08
C SER A 36 -12.11 -20.79 4.96
N GLY A 37 -11.91 -21.71 5.91
CA GLY A 37 -10.61 -22.29 6.24
C GLY A 37 -10.05 -23.37 5.30
N SER A 38 -10.86 -23.99 4.42
CA SER A 38 -10.38 -25.20 3.70
C SER A 38 -9.32 -24.90 2.63
N ARG A 39 -9.52 -23.87 1.80
CA ARG A 39 -8.54 -23.50 0.75
C ARG A 39 -7.30 -22.82 1.30
N LEU A 40 -7.46 -22.05 2.38
CA LEU A 40 -6.34 -21.41 3.06
C LEU A 40 -5.41 -22.47 3.65
N ALA A 41 -5.97 -23.46 4.36
CA ALA A 41 -5.20 -24.59 4.91
C ALA A 41 -4.43 -25.35 3.81
N GLU A 42 -5.06 -25.67 2.68
CA GLU A 42 -4.41 -26.36 1.55
C GLU A 42 -3.20 -25.60 1.00
N ASP A 43 -3.33 -24.28 0.79
CA ASP A 43 -2.24 -23.44 0.30
C ASP A 43 -1.11 -23.30 1.34
N ILE A 44 -1.43 -23.28 2.64
CA ILE A 44 -0.44 -23.28 3.72
C ILE A 44 0.29 -24.63 3.78
N ASP A 45 -0.43 -25.74 3.71
CA ASP A 45 0.13 -27.10 3.74
C ASP A 45 1.09 -27.34 2.56
N ALA A 46 0.80 -26.74 1.40
CA ALA A 46 1.66 -26.77 0.23
C ALA A 46 3.04 -26.09 0.44
N LEU A 47 3.16 -25.17 1.42
CA LEU A 47 4.45 -24.57 1.80
C LEU A 47 5.34 -25.55 2.58
N GLY A 48 4.76 -26.62 3.14
CA GLY A 48 5.44 -27.58 3.99
C GLY A 48 5.73 -27.06 5.40
N THR A 49 6.66 -27.72 6.09
CA THR A 49 6.99 -27.36 7.48
C THR A 49 7.70 -26.01 7.58
N PRO A 50 7.40 -25.17 8.59
CA PRO A 50 8.09 -23.91 8.82
C PRO A 50 9.61 -24.05 8.86
N GLN A 51 10.28 -23.29 7.98
CA GLN A 51 11.74 -23.27 7.90
C GLN A 51 12.28 -22.14 8.76
N LYS A 52 13.09 -22.44 9.78
CA LYS A 52 13.74 -21.46 10.65
C LYS A 52 15.25 -21.39 10.38
N ASP A 53 15.83 -20.20 10.48
CA ASP A 53 17.27 -19.98 10.43
C ASP A 53 17.95 -20.36 11.77
N ALA A 54 19.27 -20.22 11.85
CA ALA A 54 20.03 -20.53 13.07
C ALA A 54 19.65 -19.68 14.30
N ARG A 55 18.91 -18.57 14.11
CA ARG A 55 18.40 -17.69 15.18
C ARG A 55 16.96 -18.03 15.56
N GLY A 56 16.36 -19.05 14.95
CA GLY A 56 14.97 -19.43 15.17
C GLY A 56 13.95 -18.55 14.44
N ILE A 57 14.39 -17.67 13.53
CA ILE A 57 13.50 -16.80 12.74
C ILE A 57 13.08 -17.56 11.48
N LEU A 58 11.84 -17.42 11.01
CA LEU A 58 11.45 -17.95 9.70
C LEU A 58 12.45 -17.51 8.62
N THR A 59 12.86 -18.42 7.75
CA THR A 59 13.74 -18.07 6.62
C THR A 59 13.01 -17.13 5.67
N PHE A 60 13.75 -16.25 5.00
CA PHE A 60 13.15 -15.25 4.12
C PHE A 60 12.32 -15.87 2.98
N PRO A 61 12.79 -16.94 2.28
CA PRO A 61 11.98 -17.59 1.25
C PRO A 61 10.62 -18.07 1.79
N TYR A 62 10.63 -18.78 2.92
CA TYR A 62 9.40 -19.30 3.55
C TYR A 62 8.49 -18.15 3.99
N PHE A 63 9.03 -17.12 4.65
CA PHE A 63 8.26 -15.95 5.07
C PHE A 63 7.63 -15.21 3.88
N LYS A 64 8.39 -15.02 2.79
CA LYS A 64 7.90 -14.37 1.57
C LYS A 64 6.76 -15.16 0.94
N ASP A 65 6.88 -16.49 0.84
CA ASP A 65 5.82 -17.34 0.26
C ASP A 65 4.57 -17.38 1.18
N LEU A 66 4.77 -17.41 2.51
CA LEU A 66 3.71 -17.29 3.50
C LEU A 66 2.93 -15.97 3.37
N MET A 67 3.64 -14.83 3.21
CA MET A 67 3.02 -13.53 2.95
C MET A 67 2.27 -13.49 1.61
N GLY A 68 2.72 -14.27 0.62
CA GLY A 68 2.00 -14.49 -0.63
C GLY A 68 0.64 -15.15 -0.41
N VAL A 69 0.60 -16.22 0.39
CA VAL A 69 -0.66 -16.89 0.79
C VAL A 69 -1.58 -15.92 1.53
N VAL A 70 -1.06 -15.20 2.53
CA VAL A 70 -1.83 -14.19 3.28
C VAL A 70 -2.43 -13.15 2.34
N SER A 71 -1.64 -12.59 1.42
CA SER A 71 -2.10 -11.57 0.48
C SER A 71 -3.17 -12.11 -0.49
N LYS A 72 -2.97 -13.32 -1.02
CA LYS A 72 -3.93 -13.98 -1.91
C LYS A 72 -5.28 -14.14 -1.23
N HIS A 73 -5.31 -14.78 -0.07
CA HIS A 73 -6.56 -15.07 0.64
C HIS A 73 -7.23 -13.81 1.20
N SER A 74 -6.45 -12.81 1.62
CA SER A 74 -6.97 -11.50 2.01
C SER A 74 -7.73 -10.83 0.85
N LYS A 75 -7.15 -10.81 -0.36
CA LYS A 75 -7.80 -10.26 -1.56
C LYS A 75 -9.03 -11.06 -1.97
N GLU A 76 -8.98 -12.39 -1.92
CA GLU A 76 -10.13 -13.24 -2.25
C GLU A 76 -11.29 -13.04 -1.27
N ARG A 77 -11.01 -13.01 0.04
CA ARG A 77 -12.03 -12.83 1.09
C ARG A 77 -12.67 -11.45 1.05
N PHE A 78 -11.87 -10.38 0.89
CA PHE A 78 -12.37 -9.00 0.90
C PHE A 78 -12.82 -8.49 -0.48
N GLY A 79 -12.55 -9.23 -1.55
CA GLY A 79 -12.72 -8.75 -2.93
C GLY A 79 -14.16 -8.36 -3.31
N GLN A 80 -15.18 -9.03 -2.77
CA GLN A 80 -16.57 -8.66 -3.02
C GLN A 80 -16.97 -7.40 -2.24
N GLU A 81 -16.72 -7.38 -0.93
CA GLU A 81 -17.04 -6.22 -0.08
C GLU A 81 -16.27 -4.97 -0.54
N LYS A 82 -15.00 -5.11 -0.94
CA LYS A 82 -14.18 -4.03 -1.49
C LYS A 82 -14.83 -3.38 -2.69
N LYS A 83 -15.44 -4.15 -3.61
CA LYS A 83 -16.13 -3.59 -4.79
C LYS A 83 -17.33 -2.72 -4.40
N GLU A 84 -18.10 -3.15 -3.41
CA GLU A 84 -19.25 -2.39 -2.92
C GLU A 84 -18.81 -1.11 -2.21
N LEU A 85 -17.77 -1.18 -1.36
CA LEU A 85 -17.21 -0.02 -0.69
C LEU A 85 -16.61 1.00 -1.67
N LEU A 86 -15.91 0.52 -2.71
CA LEU A 86 -15.40 1.37 -3.79
C LEU A 86 -16.53 2.08 -4.55
N ALA A 87 -17.63 1.38 -4.86
CA ALA A 87 -18.78 1.98 -5.53
C ALA A 87 -19.42 3.07 -4.67
N GLN A 88 -19.69 2.79 -3.38
CA GLN A 88 -20.24 3.76 -2.44
C GLN A 88 -19.33 4.98 -2.30
N ARG A 89 -18.02 4.77 -2.11
CA ARG A 89 -17.04 5.84 -1.98
C ARG A 89 -17.03 6.74 -3.22
N ARG A 90 -17.02 6.15 -4.42
CA ARG A 90 -17.03 6.89 -5.68
C ARG A 90 -18.31 7.70 -5.87
N GLU A 91 -19.45 7.19 -5.42
CA GLU A 91 -20.71 7.93 -5.46
C GLU A 91 -20.69 9.15 -4.53
N LEU A 92 -20.16 9.00 -3.31
CA LEU A 92 -19.95 10.12 -2.38
C LEU A 92 -19.04 11.21 -2.96
N LEU A 93 -17.99 10.82 -3.69
CA LEU A 93 -17.10 11.77 -4.37
C LEU A 93 -17.81 12.53 -5.50
N LYS A 94 -18.63 11.84 -6.30
CA LYS A 94 -19.44 12.45 -7.37
C LYS A 94 -20.47 13.44 -6.81
N ASP A 95 -21.08 13.10 -5.68
CA ASP A 95 -22.07 13.95 -5.00
C ASP A 95 -21.44 15.08 -4.18
N HIS A 96 -20.11 15.22 -4.21
CA HIS A 96 -19.36 16.21 -3.41
C HIS A 96 -19.57 16.10 -1.89
N LYS A 97 -19.91 14.90 -1.39
CA LYS A 97 -20.13 14.63 0.05
C LYS A 97 -18.82 14.26 0.72
N MET A 98 -17.96 15.25 0.90
CA MET A 98 -16.57 15.03 1.30
C MET A 98 -16.39 14.42 2.69
N ASP A 99 -17.21 14.80 3.67
CA ASP A 99 -17.07 14.25 5.03
C ASP A 99 -17.45 12.75 5.06
N GLU A 100 -18.57 12.39 4.44
CA GLU A 100 -19.00 11.00 4.26
C GLU A 100 -17.98 10.18 3.45
N TYR A 101 -17.36 10.79 2.42
CA TYR A 101 -16.29 10.17 1.65
C TYR A 101 -15.10 9.81 2.54
N LYS A 102 -14.66 10.74 3.42
CA LYS A 102 -13.54 10.49 4.34
C LYS A 102 -13.87 9.38 5.33
N GLU A 103 -15.07 9.38 5.89
CA GLU A 103 -15.53 8.30 6.77
C GLU A 103 -15.54 6.94 6.04
N LYS A 104 -16.02 6.91 4.79
CA LYS A 104 -16.03 5.68 3.98
C LYS A 104 -14.63 5.18 3.67
N VAL A 105 -13.68 6.08 3.38
CA VAL A 105 -12.26 5.73 3.22
C VAL A 105 -11.72 5.06 4.48
N GLN A 106 -11.97 5.65 5.65
CA GLN A 106 -11.51 5.12 6.93
C GLN A 106 -12.13 3.75 7.27
N ASP A 107 -13.43 3.58 7.01
CA ASP A 107 -14.13 2.30 7.18
C ASP A 107 -13.51 1.22 6.28
N MET A 108 -13.29 1.55 5.00
CA MET A 108 -12.68 0.62 4.04
C MET A 108 -11.28 0.18 4.48
N MET A 109 -10.43 1.12 4.93
CA MET A 109 -9.09 0.79 5.44
C MET A 109 -9.14 -0.11 6.67
N ARG A 110 -10.00 0.21 7.65
CA ARG A 110 -10.14 -0.59 8.88
C ARG A 110 -10.57 -2.02 8.56
N LYS A 111 -11.50 -2.19 7.64
CA LYS A 111 -11.98 -3.51 7.21
C LYS A 111 -10.93 -4.30 6.44
N GLU A 112 -10.20 -3.65 5.52
CA GLU A 112 -9.11 -4.28 4.79
C GLU A 112 -7.98 -4.73 5.75
N GLU A 113 -7.66 -3.90 6.74
CA GLU A 113 -6.70 -4.25 7.79
C GLU A 113 -7.18 -5.42 8.65
N GLN A 114 -8.41 -5.37 9.17
CA GLN A 114 -8.98 -6.47 9.97
C GLN A 114 -8.95 -7.78 9.20
N ASN A 115 -9.35 -7.76 7.93
CA ASN A 115 -9.32 -8.92 7.06
C ASN A 115 -7.90 -9.50 6.88
N LEU A 116 -6.90 -8.63 6.71
CA LEU A 116 -5.50 -9.05 6.63
C LEU A 116 -5.03 -9.69 7.94
N GLN A 117 -5.36 -9.08 9.08
CA GLN A 117 -5.00 -9.59 10.41
C GLN A 117 -5.66 -10.95 10.69
N ASP A 118 -6.95 -11.11 10.36
CA ASP A 118 -7.68 -12.36 10.56
C ASP A 118 -7.02 -13.51 9.76
N ILE A 119 -6.72 -13.28 8.48
CA ILE A 119 -6.02 -14.26 7.64
C ILE A 119 -4.63 -14.58 8.19
N MET A 120 -3.89 -13.55 8.61
CA MET A 120 -2.54 -13.72 9.17
C MET A 120 -2.58 -14.57 10.44
N MET A 121 -3.57 -14.36 11.31
CA MET A 121 -3.74 -15.16 12.53
C MET A 121 -4.16 -16.60 12.23
N GLU A 122 -5.05 -16.83 11.26
CA GLU A 122 -5.39 -18.17 10.78
C GLU A 122 -4.14 -18.91 10.26
N VAL A 123 -3.31 -18.22 9.48
CA VAL A 123 -2.05 -18.77 8.96
C VAL A 123 -1.07 -19.12 10.08
N VAL A 124 -0.84 -18.19 11.02
CA VAL A 124 0.08 -18.36 12.15
C VAL A 124 -0.35 -19.53 13.05
N ASP A 125 -1.64 -19.64 13.35
CA ASP A 125 -2.21 -20.74 14.15
C ASP A 125 -2.04 -22.09 13.43
N HIS A 126 -2.33 -22.15 12.13
CA HIS A 126 -2.23 -23.37 11.33
C HIS A 126 -0.80 -23.92 11.25
N ILE A 127 0.20 -23.05 11.11
CA ILE A 127 1.62 -23.47 11.06
C ILE A 127 2.27 -23.65 12.44
N GLY A 128 1.51 -23.46 13.52
CA GLY A 128 1.99 -23.65 14.88
C GLY A 128 3.06 -22.63 15.32
N LEU A 129 3.00 -21.41 14.80
CA LEU A 129 3.83 -20.30 15.28
C LEU A 129 3.09 -19.48 16.33
N THR A 130 3.85 -18.83 17.20
CA THR A 130 3.30 -17.77 18.04
C THR A 130 3.24 -16.46 17.25
N GLU A 131 2.29 -15.59 17.62
CA GLU A 131 2.19 -14.23 17.09
C GLU A 131 3.52 -13.46 17.25
N GLN A 132 4.20 -13.64 18.38
CA GLN A 132 5.49 -12.99 18.65
C GLN A 132 6.59 -13.44 17.69
N GLU A 133 6.69 -14.73 17.39
CA GLU A 133 7.66 -15.25 16.42
C GLU A 133 7.41 -14.68 15.02
N PHE A 134 6.14 -14.64 14.61
CA PHE A 134 5.75 -14.09 13.31
C PHE A 134 6.03 -12.58 13.24
N MET A 135 5.65 -11.81 14.27
CA MET A 135 5.93 -10.37 14.35
C MET A 135 7.43 -10.07 14.33
N TYR A 136 8.24 -10.88 15.02
CA TYR A 136 9.69 -10.74 14.98
C TYR A 136 10.29 -11.01 13.59
N ALA A 137 9.80 -12.02 12.87
CA ALA A 137 10.18 -12.27 11.49
C ALA A 137 9.77 -11.10 10.57
N ASN A 138 8.52 -10.63 10.69
CA ASN A 138 8.01 -9.48 9.94
C ASN A 138 8.87 -8.23 10.17
N GLN A 139 9.14 -7.87 11.43
CA GLN A 139 10.00 -6.73 11.78
C GLN A 139 11.41 -6.90 11.21
N THR A 140 11.99 -8.09 11.28
CA THR A 140 13.32 -8.39 10.74
C THR A 140 13.40 -8.16 9.23
N TYR A 141 12.39 -8.60 8.48
CA TYR A 141 12.39 -8.47 7.02
C TYR A 141 11.89 -7.12 6.52
N MET A 142 11.02 -6.43 7.24
CA MET A 142 10.56 -5.09 6.88
C MET A 142 11.58 -4.01 7.24
N SER A 143 12.44 -4.23 8.24
CA SER A 143 13.55 -3.32 8.58
C SER A 143 14.71 -3.38 7.58
N ASN A 144 14.83 -4.47 6.81
CA ASN A 144 15.79 -4.57 5.72
C ASN A 144 15.16 -4.07 4.40
N PRO A 145 15.69 -2.99 3.79
CA PRO A 145 15.09 -2.38 2.60
C PRO A 145 14.96 -3.32 1.39
N GLN A 146 15.90 -4.26 1.23
CA GLN A 146 15.91 -5.17 0.09
C GLN A 146 14.78 -6.21 0.21
N THR A 147 14.64 -6.82 1.39
CA THR A 147 13.59 -7.82 1.63
C THR A 147 12.21 -7.16 1.67
N ALA A 148 12.09 -5.97 2.26
CA ALA A 148 10.86 -5.19 2.24
C ALA A 148 10.41 -4.89 0.80
N GLN A 149 11.33 -4.48 -0.07
CA GLN A 149 11.02 -4.24 -1.48
C GLN A 149 10.53 -5.50 -2.19
N ILE A 150 11.15 -6.66 -1.94
CA ILE A 150 10.73 -7.94 -2.53
C ILE A 150 9.33 -8.34 -2.05
N ILE A 151 9.05 -8.26 -0.75
CA ILE A 151 7.73 -8.57 -0.17
C ILE A 151 6.67 -7.67 -0.79
N MET A 152 6.96 -6.38 -0.88
CA MET A 152 6.05 -5.39 -1.44
C MET A 152 5.76 -5.67 -2.92
N GLN A 153 6.79 -5.99 -3.71
CA GLN A 153 6.63 -6.38 -5.12
C GLN A 153 5.78 -7.65 -5.26
N ALA A 154 5.95 -8.63 -4.38
CA ALA A 154 5.15 -9.86 -4.38
C ALA A 154 3.67 -9.57 -4.09
N GLN A 155 3.36 -8.60 -3.24
CA GLN A 155 1.97 -8.21 -2.92
C GLN A 155 1.25 -7.50 -4.08
N VAL A 156 1.99 -6.77 -4.91
CA VAL A 156 1.43 -6.06 -6.08
C VAL A 156 1.53 -6.86 -7.38
N ALA A 157 2.25 -7.99 -7.37
CA ALA A 157 2.42 -8.81 -8.56
C ALA A 157 1.06 -9.37 -9.02
N PRO A 158 0.79 -9.36 -10.33
CA PRO A 158 -0.35 -10.08 -10.88
C PRO A 158 -0.25 -11.57 -10.56
N SER A 159 -1.40 -12.24 -10.46
CA SER A 159 -1.44 -13.70 -10.56
C SER A 159 -0.81 -14.11 -11.90
N GLU A 160 0.04 -15.15 -11.87
CA GLU A 160 0.87 -15.58 -13.01
C GLU A 160 0.09 -15.79 -14.31
N ASP A 161 -1.20 -16.12 -14.23
CA ASP A 161 -2.07 -16.39 -15.37
C ASP A 161 -2.81 -15.17 -15.96
N SER A 162 -2.60 -13.96 -15.43
CA SER A 162 -3.34 -12.78 -15.89
C SER A 162 -2.61 -12.02 -16.99
N ALA A 163 -3.15 -12.02 -18.21
CA ALA A 163 -2.66 -11.12 -19.26
C ALA A 163 -2.91 -9.64 -18.88
N PRO A 164 -2.04 -8.70 -19.30
CA PRO A 164 -2.25 -7.28 -19.06
C PRO A 164 -3.57 -6.82 -19.68
N LYS A 165 -4.45 -6.28 -18.84
CA LYS A 165 -5.73 -5.71 -19.29
C LYS A 165 -5.55 -4.39 -20.06
N LEU A 166 -4.48 -3.66 -19.76
CA LEU A 166 -4.15 -2.39 -20.40
C LEU A 166 -3.04 -2.55 -21.42
N THR A 167 -3.11 -1.78 -22.50
CA THR A 167 -1.97 -1.64 -23.42
C THR A 167 -0.84 -0.88 -22.73
N ARG A 168 0.41 -1.12 -23.18
CA ARG A 168 1.58 -0.38 -22.70
C ARG A 168 1.41 1.13 -22.81
N GLN A 169 0.85 1.60 -23.92
CA GLN A 169 0.63 3.03 -24.16
C GLN A 169 -0.42 3.63 -23.22
N LYS A 170 -1.56 2.95 -23.02
CA LYS A 170 -2.60 3.41 -22.08
C LYS A 170 -2.08 3.40 -20.64
N THR A 171 -1.34 2.37 -20.26
CA THR A 171 -0.71 2.28 -18.92
C THR A 171 0.24 3.47 -18.67
N LYS A 172 1.10 3.77 -19.65
CA LYS A 172 2.02 4.91 -19.61
C LYS A 172 1.28 6.25 -19.52
N GLU A 173 0.23 6.44 -20.32
CA GLU A 173 -0.59 7.65 -20.28
C GLU A 173 -1.21 7.87 -18.89
N ILE A 174 -1.85 6.84 -18.32
CA ILE A 174 -2.47 6.92 -17.00
C ILE A 174 -1.42 7.22 -15.93
N PHE A 175 -0.23 6.60 -16.02
CA PHE A 175 0.87 6.87 -15.10
C PHE A 175 1.31 8.34 -15.16
N LEU A 176 1.55 8.89 -16.35
CA LEU A 176 1.98 10.29 -16.52
C LEU A 176 0.91 11.26 -15.99
N PHE A 177 -0.36 10.99 -16.27
CA PHE A 177 -1.48 11.74 -15.70
C PHE A 177 -1.49 11.68 -14.16
N THR A 178 -1.28 10.50 -13.59
CA THR A 178 -1.22 10.29 -12.14
C THR A 178 -0.10 11.12 -11.50
N GLU A 179 1.09 11.11 -12.10
CA GLU A 179 2.24 11.88 -11.62
C GLU A 179 2.02 13.39 -11.73
N GLU A 180 1.39 13.87 -12.79
CA GLU A 180 1.01 15.28 -12.93
C GLU A 180 0.03 15.71 -11.82
N GLN A 181 -1.03 14.93 -11.60
CA GLN A 181 -2.03 15.22 -10.56
C GLN A 181 -1.43 15.22 -9.16
N LYS A 182 -0.54 14.27 -8.85
CA LYS A 182 0.20 14.27 -7.56
C LYS A 182 0.95 15.58 -7.35
N MET A 183 1.65 16.07 -8.37
CA MET A 183 2.40 17.33 -8.27
C MET A 183 1.48 18.54 -8.13
N GLN A 184 0.32 18.55 -8.78
CA GLN A 184 -0.69 19.60 -8.63
C GLN A 184 -1.26 19.63 -7.21
N LYS A 185 -1.72 18.48 -6.70
CA LYS A 185 -2.23 18.35 -5.32
C LYS A 185 -1.18 18.74 -4.29
N MET A 186 0.09 18.36 -4.51
CA MET A 186 1.16 18.73 -3.58
C MET A 186 1.45 20.23 -3.58
N LYS A 187 1.52 20.88 -4.75
CA LYS A 187 1.64 22.35 -4.84
C LYS A 187 0.50 23.05 -4.11
N GLN A 188 -0.72 22.51 -4.20
CA GLN A 188 -1.88 23.04 -3.49
C GLN A 188 -1.75 22.87 -1.97
N MET A 189 -1.36 21.70 -1.47
CA MET A 189 -1.13 21.48 -0.03
C MET A 189 -0.05 22.42 0.52
N MET A 190 1.02 22.65 -0.24
CA MET A 190 2.10 23.58 0.15
C MET A 190 1.63 25.04 0.16
N SER A 191 0.84 25.46 -0.83
CA SER A 191 0.36 26.85 -0.93
C SER A 191 -0.74 27.17 0.09
N GLN A 192 -1.55 26.19 0.49
CA GLN A 192 -2.62 26.33 1.48
C GLN A 192 -2.12 26.34 2.94
N GLY A 193 -0.82 26.43 3.17
CA GLY A 193 -0.27 26.72 4.50
C GLY A 193 0.05 25.51 5.36
N MET A 194 0.16 24.30 4.80
CA MET A 194 0.68 23.11 5.50
C MET A 194 2.11 23.33 6.05
N LYS A 195 2.83 24.34 5.52
CA LYS A 195 4.09 24.86 6.08
C LYS A 195 3.98 25.25 7.57
N LYS A 196 2.81 25.71 8.03
CA LYS A 196 2.58 26.09 9.44
C LYS A 196 2.36 24.88 10.36
N ALA A 197 1.79 23.79 9.82
CA ALA A 197 1.55 22.53 10.55
C ALA A 197 2.83 21.68 10.68
N MET A 198 3.69 21.66 9.65
CA MET A 198 4.95 20.89 9.69
C MET A 198 6.09 21.56 10.48
N LEU A 199 6.09 22.89 10.61
CA LEU A 199 7.16 23.63 11.32
C LEU A 199 6.92 23.78 12.83
N GLY A 200 6.03 22.98 13.44
CA GLY A 200 5.87 22.94 14.91
C GLY A 200 5.38 24.25 15.54
N GLY A 201 4.77 25.14 14.75
CA GLY A 201 4.41 26.49 15.17
C GLY A 201 3.04 26.60 15.84
N GLY A 202 2.93 26.14 17.10
CA GLY A 202 1.95 26.67 18.05
C GLY A 202 0.73 25.79 18.37
N GLY A 203 0.72 25.23 19.58
CA GLY A 203 -0.43 25.12 20.50
C GLY A 203 -1.60 24.19 20.21
N ASN A 204 -1.96 23.92 18.94
CA ASN A 204 -3.13 23.14 18.55
C ASN A 204 -2.96 22.48 17.15
N ALA A 205 -1.72 22.14 16.79
CA ALA A 205 -1.47 21.48 15.51
C ALA A 205 -2.15 20.10 15.50
N PRO A 206 -2.84 19.72 14.40
CA PRO A 206 -3.35 18.37 14.20
C PRO A 206 -2.24 17.36 14.49
N SER A 207 -2.59 16.23 15.10
CA SER A 207 -1.63 15.19 15.40
C SER A 207 -0.93 14.76 14.11
N GLY A 208 0.31 14.25 14.19
CA GLY A 208 1.02 13.73 13.00
C GLY A 208 0.20 12.68 12.22
N MET A 209 -0.73 12.01 12.90
CA MET A 209 -1.65 11.03 12.34
C MET A 209 -2.76 11.67 11.49
N ASP A 210 -3.30 12.83 11.89
CA ASP A 210 -4.34 13.54 11.12
C ASP A 210 -3.80 14.01 9.76
N ASN A 211 -2.56 14.51 9.75
CA ASN A 211 -1.89 14.91 8.52
C ASN A 211 -1.65 13.71 7.58
N MET A 212 -1.32 12.55 8.14
CA MET A 212 -1.13 11.31 7.36
C MET A 212 -2.45 10.82 6.77
N MET A 213 -3.54 10.87 7.54
CA MET A 213 -4.88 10.52 7.06
C MET A 213 -5.31 11.42 5.90
N GLU A 214 -5.09 12.74 6.00
CA GLU A 214 -5.45 13.67 4.92
C GLU A 214 -4.65 13.38 3.62
N ILE A 215 -3.34 13.12 3.73
CA ILE A 215 -2.53 12.72 2.57
C ILE A 215 -3.07 11.44 1.93
N MET A 216 -3.48 10.48 2.75
CA MET A 216 -4.03 9.22 2.27
C MET A 216 -5.38 9.43 1.56
N ILE A 217 -6.26 10.25 2.12
CA ILE A 217 -7.53 10.63 1.49
C ILE A 217 -7.27 11.28 0.13
N GLN A 218 -6.31 12.19 0.02
CA GLN A 218 -5.94 12.84 -1.24
C GLN A 218 -5.44 11.84 -2.29
N GLN A 219 -4.65 10.85 -1.86
CA GLN A 219 -4.18 9.79 -2.73
C GLN A 219 -5.33 8.89 -3.20
N ILE A 220 -6.26 8.53 -2.31
CA ILE A 220 -7.42 7.71 -2.66
C ILE A 220 -8.40 8.48 -3.57
N GLN A 221 -8.55 9.79 -3.37
CA GLN A 221 -9.31 10.63 -4.31
C GLN A 221 -8.70 10.58 -5.72
N LEU A 222 -7.36 10.63 -5.82
CA LEU A 222 -6.70 10.53 -7.11
C LEU A 222 -6.96 9.18 -7.78
N THR A 223 -7.03 8.07 -7.02
CA THR A 223 -7.36 6.76 -7.61
C THR A 223 -8.80 6.71 -8.13
N ASP A 224 -9.74 7.36 -7.45
CA ASP A 224 -11.11 7.51 -7.95
C ASP A 224 -11.22 8.44 -9.16
N GLU A 225 -10.45 9.52 -9.21
CA GLU A 225 -10.34 10.40 -10.38
C GLU A 225 -9.82 9.65 -11.62
N ILE A 226 -8.79 8.81 -11.42
CA ILE A 226 -8.27 7.91 -12.47
C ILE A 226 -9.37 6.96 -12.93
N PHE A 227 -10.13 6.37 -12.00
CA PHE A 227 -11.25 5.50 -12.35
C PHE A 227 -12.32 6.24 -13.15
N PHE A 228 -12.71 7.46 -12.76
CA PHE A 228 -13.69 8.24 -13.52
C PHE A 228 -13.22 8.62 -14.91
N LYS A 229 -11.93 8.92 -15.08
CA LYS A 229 -11.38 9.33 -16.37
C LYS A 229 -11.12 8.16 -17.31
N TYR A 230 -10.60 7.04 -16.78
CA TYR A 230 -10.07 5.94 -17.58
C TYR A 230 -10.84 4.63 -17.46
N GLY A 231 -11.72 4.49 -16.47
CA GLY A 231 -12.38 3.24 -16.10
C GLY A 231 -11.40 2.18 -15.59
N VAL A 232 -10.29 2.62 -15.00
CA VAL A 232 -9.18 1.74 -14.58
C VAL A 232 -9.03 1.82 -13.06
N ASP A 233 -9.08 0.65 -12.41
CA ASP A 233 -8.77 0.52 -10.99
C ASP A 233 -7.24 0.53 -10.75
N GLU A 234 -6.82 0.97 -9.57
CA GLU A 234 -5.42 1.07 -9.18
C GLU A 234 -4.68 -0.28 -9.29
N GLU A 235 -5.32 -1.39 -8.89
CA GLU A 235 -4.73 -2.74 -8.98
C GLU A 235 -4.42 -3.13 -10.43
N GLU A 236 -5.30 -2.76 -11.37
CA GLU A 236 -5.13 -3.02 -12.80
C GLU A 236 -3.99 -2.17 -13.39
N LEU A 237 -3.88 -0.91 -12.98
CA LEU A 237 -2.78 -0.03 -13.35
C LEU A 237 -1.44 -0.57 -12.85
N ASN A 238 -1.35 -0.92 -11.57
CA ASN A 238 -0.13 -1.43 -10.94
C ASN A 238 0.34 -2.75 -11.58
N SER A 239 -0.59 -3.68 -11.80
CA SER A 239 -0.31 -4.92 -12.53
C SER A 239 0.25 -4.64 -13.93
N SER A 240 -0.39 -3.74 -14.68
CA SER A 240 0.03 -3.41 -16.04
C SER A 240 1.39 -2.70 -16.06
N MET A 241 1.69 -1.85 -15.07
CA MET A 241 3.01 -1.20 -14.93
C MET A 241 4.13 -2.22 -14.75
N LEU A 242 3.90 -3.27 -13.94
CA LEU A 242 4.86 -4.35 -13.72
C LEU A 242 5.02 -5.22 -14.97
N GLN A 243 3.92 -5.66 -15.57
CA GLN A 243 3.93 -6.54 -16.74
C GLN A 243 4.58 -5.91 -17.97
N HIS A 244 4.37 -4.60 -18.18
CA HIS A 244 5.00 -3.85 -19.27
C HIS A 244 6.41 -3.34 -18.93
N ASN A 245 6.93 -3.67 -17.75
CA ASN A 245 8.22 -3.23 -17.24
C ASN A 245 8.44 -1.70 -17.34
N LEU A 246 7.38 -0.94 -17.06
CA LEU A 246 7.34 0.50 -17.35
C LEU A 246 8.26 1.34 -16.44
N MET A 247 8.71 0.78 -15.31
CA MET A 247 9.72 1.42 -14.46
C MET A 247 11.09 1.59 -15.15
N HIS A 248 11.31 0.87 -16.25
CA HIS A 248 12.49 1.02 -17.11
C HIS A 248 12.23 1.85 -18.38
N ASP A 249 11.02 2.41 -18.55
CA ASP A 249 10.72 3.31 -19.67
C ASP A 249 11.43 4.67 -19.45
N PRO A 250 12.22 5.16 -20.42
CA PRO A 250 13.00 6.40 -20.26
C PRO A 250 12.17 7.63 -19.95
N GLU A 251 10.93 7.70 -20.45
CA GLU A 251 10.05 8.84 -20.22
C GLU A 251 9.49 8.81 -18.80
N ILE A 252 9.07 7.64 -18.31
CA ILE A 252 8.62 7.45 -16.94
C ILE A 252 9.74 7.80 -15.96
N GLN A 253 10.95 7.30 -16.20
CA GLN A 253 12.12 7.63 -15.38
C GLN A 253 12.42 9.13 -15.39
N ARG A 254 12.31 9.79 -16.55
CA ARG A 254 12.50 11.25 -16.67
C ARG A 254 11.46 12.02 -15.86
N THR A 255 10.19 11.69 -15.99
CA THR A 255 9.09 12.34 -15.25
C THR A 255 9.30 12.19 -13.75
N MET A 256 9.62 10.98 -13.29
CA MET A 256 9.93 10.70 -11.88
C MET A 256 11.12 11.53 -11.38
N MET A 257 12.21 11.61 -12.15
CA MET A 257 13.38 12.44 -11.80
C MET A 257 13.04 13.93 -11.74
N MET A 258 12.23 14.43 -12.69
CA MET A 258 11.80 15.83 -12.70
C MET A 258 10.92 16.15 -11.48
N ASN A 259 9.96 15.27 -11.16
CA ASN A 259 9.13 15.41 -9.97
C ASN A 259 9.98 15.45 -8.70
N MET A 260 10.98 14.56 -8.57
CA MET A 260 11.92 14.57 -7.44
C MET A 260 12.69 15.89 -7.31
N GLN A 261 13.17 16.45 -8.42
CA GLN A 261 13.90 17.72 -8.39
C GLN A 261 12.99 18.86 -7.93
N VAL A 262 11.74 18.88 -8.40
CA VAL A 262 10.74 19.86 -7.97
C VAL A 262 10.46 19.72 -6.47
N LEU A 263 10.31 18.50 -5.96
CA LEU A 263 10.13 18.22 -4.54
C LEU A 263 11.31 18.72 -3.69
N GLN A 264 12.54 18.46 -4.13
CA GLN A 264 13.75 18.90 -3.42
C GLN A 264 13.87 20.44 -3.38
N GLN A 265 13.44 21.13 -4.44
CA GLN A 265 13.43 22.59 -4.48
C GLN A 265 12.33 23.18 -3.58
N MET A 266 11.23 22.45 -3.39
CA MET A 266 10.10 22.89 -2.59
C MET A 266 10.34 22.78 -1.07
N ASP A 267 11.20 21.85 -0.63
CA ASP A 267 11.59 21.74 0.77
C ASP A 267 13.10 21.48 0.94
N PRO A 268 13.93 22.53 0.94
CA PRO A 268 15.37 22.43 1.16
C PRO A 268 15.74 21.89 2.55
N GLY A 269 14.80 21.88 3.51
CA GLY A 269 15.03 21.47 4.90
C GLY A 269 15.00 19.96 5.15
N MET A 270 14.36 19.18 4.27
CA MET A 270 14.16 17.74 4.45
C MET A 270 15.41 16.85 4.29
N MET A 271 16.52 17.40 3.77
CA MET A 271 17.79 16.67 3.58
C MET A 271 18.95 17.26 4.39
N GLY A 272 18.70 18.32 5.17
CA GLY A 272 19.73 19.08 5.89
C GLY A 272 19.87 18.78 7.38
N GLY A 273 19.17 17.76 7.89
CA GLY A 273 19.30 17.31 9.27
C GLY A 273 20.41 16.27 9.43
N TYR A 274 21.66 16.71 9.36
CA TYR A 274 22.79 16.01 9.97
C TYR A 274 23.28 16.79 11.19
#